data_AF-A0A7S2EVN1-F1
#
_entry.id   AF-A0A7S2EVN1-F1
#
_cell.length_a   1.000
_cell.length_b   1.000
_cell.length_c   1.000
_cell.angle_alpha   90.00
_cell.angle_beta   90.00
_cell.angle_gamma   90.00
#
_symmetry.space_group_name_H-M   'P 1'
#
loop_
_entity.id
_entity.type
_entity.pdbx_description
1 polymer ?
#
loop_
_entity_poly.entity_id
_entity_poly.type
_entity_poly.pdbx_seq_one_letter_code
_entity_poly.pdbx_strand_id
1 'polypeptide(L)'
;RIIVPPMTLSSEHQDLLSQYGGNYLRGLSASEASQRRSDDGGSLNMVPPPLNCPSWVCCLLPCIKHIPSMKMFRQIQPEDSEVLRDGKWVNYDAPSLVRGDIIRMTAGDAVPADCAILSLGMDHVAIDPVEGEGIGEAEEMVVDVGSVTGEAKPRTLGSRDDGSAEPVRLYYGGRVLQGSGIAIVTAVGPMTALGLMIRDGRWPPKEDLSDEIDGMGNDDEARASLIDGAA
;
A
#
# COMPACT_ATOMS: atom_id res chain seq x y z
N ARG A 1 -30.38 3.48 18.11
CA ARG A 1 -29.01 2.93 18.10
C ARG A 1 -29.08 1.65 17.28
N ILE A 2 -28.89 1.75 15.97
CA ILE A 2 -28.75 0.56 15.13
C ILE A 2 -27.35 0.06 15.45
N ILE A 3 -27.27 -1.04 16.20
CA ILE A 3 -26.01 -1.76 16.40
C ILE A 3 -25.83 -2.51 15.08
N VAL A 4 -25.10 -1.90 14.14
CA VAL A 4 -24.63 -2.62 12.96
C VAL A 4 -23.73 -3.73 13.51
N PRO A 5 -24.02 -5.02 13.25
CA PRO A 5 -23.12 -6.08 13.69
C PRO A 5 -21.76 -5.83 13.05
N PRO A 6 -20.64 -6.00 13.79
CA PRO A 6 -19.33 -5.87 13.18
C PRO A 6 -19.28 -6.85 12.00
N MET A 7 -19.02 -6.33 10.80
CA MET A 7 -18.81 -7.17 9.63
C MET A 7 -17.73 -8.19 10.03
N THR A 8 -18.10 -9.46 10.02
CA THR A 8 -17.16 -10.52 10.39
C THR A 8 -16.20 -10.65 9.23
N LEU A 9 -14.94 -10.27 9.45
CA LEU A 9 -13.89 -10.45 8.47
C LEU A 9 -13.90 -11.90 7.98
N SER A 10 -13.75 -12.10 6.66
CA SER A 10 -13.62 -13.43 6.08
C SER A 10 -12.43 -14.18 6.71
N SER A 11 -12.41 -15.51 6.59
CA SER A 11 -11.25 -16.30 7.05
C SER A 11 -9.95 -15.83 6.39
N GLU A 12 -10.00 -15.49 5.11
CA GLU A 12 -8.81 -15.01 4.37
C GLU A 12 -8.31 -13.65 4.86
N HIS A 13 -9.21 -12.73 5.22
CA HIS A 13 -8.80 -11.48 5.87
C HIS A 13 -8.19 -11.74 7.26
N GLN A 14 -8.67 -12.75 8.01
CA GLN A 14 -8.08 -13.14 9.29
C GLN A 14 -6.70 -13.79 9.11
N ASP A 15 -6.52 -14.59 8.06
CA ASP A 15 -5.24 -15.21 7.72
C ASP A 15 -4.21 -14.15 7.31
N LEU A 16 -4.60 -13.15 6.52
CA LEU A 16 -3.75 -11.99 6.21
C LEU A 16 -3.33 -11.22 7.47
N LEU A 17 -4.29 -10.90 8.34
CA LEU A 17 -3.98 -10.21 9.59
C LEU A 17 -2.99 -11.00 10.44
N SER A 18 -3.15 -12.33 10.47
CA SER A 18 -2.25 -13.22 11.20
C SER A 18 -0.86 -13.29 10.56
N GLN A 19 -0.78 -13.39 9.23
CA GLN A 19 0.46 -13.43 8.45
C GLN A 19 1.32 -12.18 8.67
N TYR A 20 0.71 -10.99 8.61
CA TYR A 20 1.41 -9.71 8.76
C TYR A 20 1.40 -9.17 10.19
N GLY A 21 0.84 -9.93 11.14
CA GLY A 21 0.71 -9.55 12.55
C GLY A 21 -0.03 -8.22 12.75
N GLY A 22 -1.01 -7.92 11.91
CA GLY A 22 -1.83 -6.71 11.99
C GLY A 22 -3.02 -6.90 12.93
N ASN A 23 -3.46 -5.81 13.58
CA ASN A 23 -4.68 -5.82 14.39
C ASN A 23 -5.72 -4.90 13.76
N TYR A 24 -6.80 -5.45 13.22
CA TYR A 24 -7.82 -4.65 12.53
C TYR A 24 -8.52 -3.62 13.43
N LEU A 25 -8.63 -3.89 14.74
CA LEU A 25 -9.38 -3.02 15.67
C LEU A 25 -8.50 -1.95 16.31
N ARG A 26 -7.23 -2.26 16.58
CA ARG A 26 -6.31 -1.38 17.30
C ARG A 26 -5.12 -0.90 16.47
N GLY A 27 -4.85 -1.55 15.35
CA GLY A 27 -3.61 -1.38 14.62
C GLY A 27 -2.39 -1.75 15.46
N LEU A 28 -1.21 -1.37 14.98
CA LEU A 28 0.05 -1.54 15.71
C LEU A 28 0.24 -0.42 16.73
N SER A 29 0.95 -0.66 17.81
CA SER A 29 1.46 0.43 18.64
C SER A 29 2.62 1.14 17.96
N ALA A 30 2.87 2.40 18.33
CA ALA A 30 4.06 3.12 17.86
C ALA A 30 5.38 2.38 18.20
N SER A 31 5.41 1.66 19.33
CA SER A 31 6.56 0.87 19.76
C SER A 31 6.78 -0.37 18.89
N GLU A 32 5.71 -1.10 18.54
CA GLU A 32 5.79 -2.26 17.65
C GLU A 32 6.23 -1.86 16.24
N ALA A 33 5.68 -0.76 15.72
CA ALA A 33 6.10 -0.22 14.43
C ALA A 33 7.57 0.23 14.44
N SER A 34 8.07 0.76 15.55
CA SER A 34 9.50 1.08 15.71
C SER A 34 10.38 -0.16 15.81
N GLN A 35 9.90 -1.20 16.49
CA GLN A 35 10.62 -2.47 16.62
C GLN A 35 10.74 -3.18 15.27
N ARG A 36 9.64 -3.29 14.51
CA ARG A 36 9.64 -3.87 13.16
C ARG A 36 10.62 -3.18 12.22
N ARG A 37 10.70 -1.84 12.26
CA ARG A 37 11.73 -1.10 11.50
C ARG A 37 13.13 -1.49 11.91
N SER A 38 13.37 -1.68 13.21
CA SER A 38 14.70 -2.05 13.72
C SER A 38 15.07 -3.47 13.28
N ASP A 39 14.11 -4.39 13.28
CA ASP A 39 14.27 -5.78 12.85
C ASP A 39 14.53 -5.86 11.34
N ASP A 40 13.89 -5.01 10.54
CA ASP A 40 14.10 -4.85 9.08
C ASP A 40 15.35 -4.00 8.74
N GLY A 41 16.33 -3.92 9.65
CA GLY A 41 17.61 -3.23 9.45
C GLY A 41 17.53 -1.70 9.40
N GLY A 42 16.44 -1.12 9.91
CA GLY A 42 16.19 0.33 9.87
C GLY A 42 15.68 0.83 8.52
N SER A 43 15.25 -0.06 7.63
CA SER A 43 14.74 0.33 6.31
C SER A 43 13.42 1.10 6.43
N LEU A 44 13.31 2.19 5.65
CA LEU A 44 12.11 3.01 5.55
C LEU A 44 11.27 2.54 4.37
N ASN A 45 9.99 2.91 4.37
CA ASN A 45 9.10 2.74 3.21
C ASN A 45 9.44 3.77 2.11
N MET A 46 10.65 3.64 1.55
CA MET A 46 11.15 4.46 0.45
C MET A 46 11.55 3.55 -0.70
N VAL A 47 10.88 3.71 -1.83
CA VAL A 47 11.24 3.00 -3.06
C VAL A 47 12.49 3.66 -3.66
N PRO A 48 13.53 2.90 -4.04
CA PRO A 48 14.68 3.46 -4.73
C PRO A 48 14.28 4.10 -6.07
N PRO A 49 14.88 5.23 -6.48
CA PRO A 49 14.59 5.84 -7.77
C PRO A 49 15.08 4.94 -8.92
N PRO A 50 14.46 5.03 -10.11
CA PRO A 50 14.82 4.21 -11.27
C PRO A 50 16.23 4.47 -11.80
N LEU A 51 16.82 5.61 -11.46
CA LEU A 51 18.22 5.92 -11.71
C LEU A 51 18.92 6.14 -10.38
N ASN A 52 19.79 5.19 -10.03
CA ASN A 52 20.65 5.31 -8.86
C ASN A 52 21.89 6.16 -9.19
N CYS A 53 21.69 7.48 -9.31
CA CYS A 53 22.79 8.42 -9.46
C CYS A 53 23.03 9.18 -8.14
N PRO A 54 24.29 9.37 -7.71
CA PRO A 54 24.59 10.20 -6.55
C PRO A 54 23.99 11.61 -6.69
N SER A 55 23.55 12.20 -5.58
CA SER A 55 22.88 13.51 -5.56
C SER A 55 23.68 14.61 -6.27
N TRP A 56 25.01 14.57 -6.20
CA TRP A 56 25.89 15.54 -6.87
C TRP A 56 25.81 15.46 -8.40
N VAL A 57 25.59 14.28 -8.97
CA VAL A 57 25.44 14.09 -10.43
C VAL A 57 24.18 14.82 -10.92
N CYS A 58 23.11 14.77 -10.12
CA CYS A 58 21.85 15.43 -10.46
C CYS A 58 21.94 16.97 -10.47
N CYS A 59 22.89 17.56 -9.74
CA CYS A 59 23.18 19.00 -9.77
C CYS A 59 23.99 19.40 -11.01
N LEU A 60 24.84 18.51 -11.52
CA LEU A 60 25.64 18.75 -12.72
C LEU A 60 24.88 18.45 -14.01
N LEU A 61 23.89 17.55 -13.95
CA LEU A 61 23.09 17.12 -15.08
C LEU A 61 21.59 17.25 -14.74
N PRO A 62 21.04 18.48 -14.72
CA PRO A 62 19.62 18.70 -14.39
C PRO A 62 18.67 17.95 -15.33
N CYS A 63 19.13 17.64 -16.56
CA CYS A 63 18.40 16.85 -17.55
C CYS A 63 17.96 15.47 -17.02
N ILE A 64 18.70 14.88 -16.07
CA ILE A 64 18.32 13.59 -15.43
C ILE A 64 16.95 13.70 -14.78
N LYS A 65 16.63 14.83 -14.14
CA LYS A 65 15.30 15.07 -13.53
C LYS A 65 14.18 15.15 -14.58
N HIS A 66 14.51 15.43 -15.84
CA HIS A 66 13.55 15.57 -16.91
C HIS A 66 13.29 14.28 -17.70
N ILE A 67 14.01 13.19 -17.40
CA ILE A 67 13.76 11.87 -17.97
C ILE A 67 12.31 11.45 -17.61
N PRO A 68 11.52 10.93 -18.57
CA PRO A 68 10.12 10.56 -18.33
C PRO A 68 9.90 9.68 -17.10
N SER A 69 10.72 8.64 -16.92
CA SER A 69 10.66 7.75 -15.75
C SER A 69 10.91 8.49 -14.44
N MET A 70 11.89 9.40 -14.38
CA MET A 70 12.16 10.23 -13.19
C MET A 70 11.06 11.25 -12.89
N LYS A 71 10.34 11.74 -13.90
CA LYS A 71 9.17 12.61 -13.71
C LYS A 71 8.00 11.81 -13.14
N MET A 72 7.69 10.68 -13.76
CA MET A 72 6.62 9.78 -13.34
C MET A 72 6.86 9.28 -11.92
N PHE A 73 8.10 8.89 -11.59
CA PHE A 73 8.47 8.38 -10.27
C PHE A 73 8.15 9.38 -9.16
N ARG A 74 8.42 10.68 -9.40
CA ARG A 74 8.10 11.76 -8.45
C ARG A 74 6.61 12.03 -8.31
N GLN A 75 5.81 11.75 -9.33
CA GLN A 75 4.36 11.99 -9.31
C GLN A 75 3.59 10.92 -8.54
N ILE A 76 4.16 9.72 -8.43
CA ILE A 76 3.55 8.57 -7.75
C ILE A 76 4.06 8.39 -6.32
N GLN A 77 4.93 9.27 -5.81
CA GLN A 77 5.38 9.17 -4.43
C GLN A 77 4.24 9.57 -3.47
N PRO A 78 3.85 8.72 -2.52
CA PRO A 78 2.99 9.10 -1.41
C PRO A 78 3.76 10.02 -0.44
N GLU A 79 3.08 11.02 0.09
CA GLU A 79 3.64 11.94 1.09
C GLU A 79 3.36 11.42 2.51
N ASP A 80 2.09 11.12 2.77
CA ASP A 80 1.58 10.68 4.06
C ASP A 80 0.52 9.57 3.90
N SER A 81 0.07 9.04 5.04
CA SER A 81 -0.98 8.04 5.09
C SER A 81 -1.64 8.04 6.46
N GLU A 82 -2.94 7.83 6.48
CA GLU A 82 -3.68 7.68 7.71
C GLU A 82 -3.66 6.24 8.22
N VAL A 83 -3.02 6.06 9.37
CA VAL A 83 -2.70 4.76 9.96
C VAL A 83 -3.44 4.59 11.27
N LEU A 84 -4.01 3.42 11.50
CA LEU A 84 -4.52 3.02 12.80
C LEU A 84 -3.34 2.58 13.67
N ARG A 85 -3.06 3.33 14.74
CA ARG A 85 -2.08 2.94 15.76
C ARG A 85 -2.60 3.23 17.16
N ASP A 86 -2.38 2.29 18.08
CA ASP A 86 -2.88 2.37 19.46
C ASP A 86 -4.41 2.65 19.56
N GLY A 87 -5.17 2.12 18.59
CA GLY A 87 -6.61 2.30 18.46
C GLY A 87 -7.05 3.65 17.89
N LYS A 88 -6.13 4.50 17.42
CA LYS A 88 -6.43 5.83 16.88
C LYS A 88 -5.95 5.98 15.46
N TRP A 89 -6.76 6.63 14.64
CA TRP A 89 -6.35 7.06 13.31
C TRP A 89 -5.45 8.28 13.43
N VAL A 90 -4.23 8.17 12.92
CA VAL A 90 -3.21 9.21 12.98
C VAL A 90 -2.52 9.28 11.63
N ASN A 91 -2.32 10.50 11.12
CA ASN A 91 -1.58 10.70 9.89
C ASN A 91 -0.07 10.58 10.14
N TYR A 92 0.60 9.71 9.39
CA TYR A 92 2.04 9.45 9.45
C TYR A 92 2.68 9.69 8.09
N ASP A 93 3.94 10.12 8.08
CA ASP A 93 4.73 10.19 6.86
C ASP A 93 4.79 8.79 6.21
N ALA A 94 4.55 8.70 4.90
CA ALA A 94 4.55 7.42 4.18
C ALA A 94 5.85 6.60 4.38
N PRO A 95 7.06 7.21 4.46
CA PRO A 95 8.31 6.50 4.79
C PRO A 95 8.33 5.78 6.14
N SER A 96 7.45 6.14 7.08
CA SER A 96 7.40 5.57 8.43
C SER A 96 6.49 4.33 8.55
N LEU A 97 5.80 3.96 7.47
CA LEU A 97 4.96 2.78 7.40
C LEU A 97 5.80 1.50 7.50
N VAL A 98 5.20 0.49 8.12
CA VAL A 98 5.76 -0.87 8.24
C VAL A 98 4.76 -1.90 7.77
N ARG A 99 5.25 -3.11 7.47
CA ARG A 99 4.38 -4.27 7.23
C ARG A 99 3.47 -4.50 8.44
N GLY A 100 2.21 -4.77 8.17
CA GLY A 100 1.16 -5.00 9.16
C GLY A 100 0.49 -3.74 9.72
N ASP A 101 0.94 -2.53 9.34
CA ASP A 101 0.16 -1.32 9.60
C ASP A 101 -1.22 -1.43 8.93
N ILE A 102 -2.25 -0.94 9.63
CA ILE A 102 -3.61 -0.82 9.09
C ILE A 102 -3.79 0.62 8.64
N ILE A 103 -4.13 0.83 7.38
CA ILE A 103 -4.29 2.14 6.78
C ILE A 103 -5.71 2.33 6.27
N ARG A 104 -6.16 3.58 6.19
CA ARG A 104 -7.38 3.94 5.48
C ARG A 104 -7.06 4.89 4.34
N MET A 105 -7.84 4.79 3.27
CA MET A 105 -7.63 5.54 2.05
C MET A 105 -8.96 6.01 1.48
N THR A 106 -8.92 7.19 0.86
CA THR A 106 -10.05 7.87 0.22
C THR A 106 -9.72 8.29 -1.20
N ALA A 107 -10.75 8.64 -1.96
CA ALA A 107 -10.60 9.26 -3.27
C ALA A 107 -9.65 10.47 -3.23
N GLY A 108 -8.60 10.43 -4.05
CA GLY A 108 -7.54 11.43 -4.12
C GLY A 108 -6.19 10.92 -3.63
N ASP A 109 -6.20 9.95 -2.70
CA ASP A 109 -5.00 9.46 -2.03
C ASP A 109 -4.13 8.62 -2.97
N ALA A 110 -2.82 8.75 -2.78
CA ALA A 110 -1.85 7.82 -3.34
C ALA A 110 -1.79 6.57 -2.45
N VAL A 111 -1.69 5.40 -3.06
CA VAL A 111 -1.48 4.15 -2.32
C VAL A 111 -0.07 4.19 -1.71
N PRO A 112 0.08 4.16 -0.37
CA PRO A 112 1.34 4.54 0.27
C PRO A 112 2.34 3.39 0.41
N ALA A 113 1.89 2.15 0.24
CA ALA A 113 2.64 0.90 0.34
C ALA A 113 1.91 -0.17 -0.49
N ASP A 114 2.53 -1.33 -0.72
CA ASP A 114 1.72 -2.46 -1.19
C ASP A 114 0.81 -2.89 -0.04
N CYS A 115 -0.49 -3.04 -0.32
CA CYS A 115 -1.46 -3.37 0.70
C CYS A 115 -2.56 -4.31 0.16
N ALA A 116 -3.28 -4.96 1.07
CA ALA A 116 -4.44 -5.76 0.77
C ALA A 116 -5.67 -5.16 1.44
N ILE A 117 -6.75 -4.97 0.67
CA ILE A 117 -8.02 -4.45 1.18
C ILE A 117 -8.61 -5.44 2.18
N LEU A 118 -9.02 -4.93 3.34
CA LEU A 118 -9.73 -5.67 4.38
C LEU A 118 -11.23 -5.32 4.40
N SER A 119 -11.56 -4.07 4.07
CA SER A 119 -12.94 -3.59 4.02
C SER A 119 -13.06 -2.44 3.04
N LEU A 120 -14.19 -2.35 2.35
CA LEU A 120 -14.63 -1.14 1.67
C LEU A 120 -15.40 -0.26 2.67
N GLY A 121 -15.38 1.05 2.48
CA GLY A 121 -15.92 2.03 3.42
C GLY A 121 -15.05 2.24 4.67
N MET A 122 -15.49 3.11 5.58
CA MET A 122 -14.78 3.40 6.84
C MET A 122 -15.58 3.17 8.12
N ASP A 123 -16.80 2.64 8.03
CA ASP A 123 -17.74 2.54 9.15
C ASP A 123 -17.31 1.56 10.27
N HIS A 124 -16.20 0.85 10.11
CA HIS A 124 -15.86 -0.29 10.96
C HIS A 124 -14.81 -0.04 12.05
N VAL A 125 -14.08 1.07 12.02
CA VAL A 125 -13.07 1.40 13.05
C VAL A 125 -13.30 2.80 13.61
N ALA A 126 -14.40 2.94 14.34
CA ALA A 126 -14.64 4.10 15.20
C ALA A 126 -14.15 3.79 16.63
N ILE A 127 -12.94 4.24 16.97
CA ILE A 127 -12.58 4.54 18.37
C ILE A 127 -12.21 6.02 18.40
N ASP A 128 -13.23 6.85 18.18
CA ASP A 128 -13.42 8.18 18.77
C ASP A 128 -14.48 8.90 17.92
N PRO A 129 -15.64 9.28 18.48
CA PRO A 129 -16.64 10.06 17.76
C PRO A 129 -16.14 11.51 17.68
N VAL A 130 -15.15 11.78 16.84
CA VAL A 130 -14.90 13.14 16.40
C VAL A 130 -15.95 13.44 15.34
N GLU A 131 -16.87 14.33 15.71
CA GLU A 131 -17.94 14.84 14.87
C GLU A 131 -17.36 15.37 13.54
N GLY A 132 -17.71 14.74 12.42
CA GLY A 132 -17.28 15.21 11.11
C GLY A 132 -17.63 14.22 10.01
N GLU A 133 -18.86 14.35 9.51
CA GLU A 133 -19.38 13.80 8.25
C GLU A 133 -19.42 12.26 8.12
N GLY A 134 -20.62 11.71 7.97
CA GLY A 134 -20.84 10.27 7.86
C GLY A 134 -20.01 9.66 6.75
N ILE A 135 -19.09 8.77 7.13
CA ILE A 135 -18.18 8.09 6.21
C ILE A 135 -18.94 6.90 5.62
N GLY A 136 -19.87 7.18 4.71
CA GLY A 136 -20.86 6.21 4.26
C GLY A 136 -20.28 4.87 3.79
N GLU A 137 -21.09 3.83 3.95
CA GLU A 137 -20.89 2.49 3.40
C GLU A 137 -20.51 2.57 1.90
N ALA A 138 -19.22 2.50 1.60
CA ALA A 138 -18.75 2.45 0.23
C ALA A 138 -18.83 0.99 -0.22
N GLU A 139 -19.77 0.70 -1.13
CA GLU A 139 -19.87 -0.63 -1.76
C GLU A 139 -18.82 -0.84 -2.85
N GLU A 140 -18.19 0.25 -3.30
CA GLU A 140 -17.21 0.26 -4.38
C GLU A 140 -16.06 1.24 -4.11
N MET A 141 -14.85 0.85 -4.52
CA MET A 141 -13.65 1.68 -4.59
C MET A 141 -13.00 1.50 -5.95
N VAL A 142 -12.57 2.60 -6.59
CA VAL A 142 -11.90 2.57 -7.89
C VAL A 142 -10.47 3.03 -7.72
N VAL A 143 -9.50 2.24 -8.17
CA VAL A 143 -8.07 2.53 -8.02
C VAL A 143 -7.35 2.40 -9.35
N ASP A 144 -6.62 3.44 -9.74
CA ASP A 144 -5.69 3.40 -10.86
C ASP A 144 -4.32 2.90 -10.40
N VAL A 145 -3.92 1.73 -10.87
CA VAL A 145 -2.60 1.14 -10.65
C VAL A 145 -1.76 1.08 -11.92
N GLY A 146 -2.24 1.65 -13.03
CA GLY A 146 -1.59 1.55 -14.35
C GLY A 146 -0.18 2.14 -14.39
N SER A 147 0.13 3.08 -13.49
CA SER A 147 1.49 3.61 -13.33
C SER A 147 2.51 2.57 -12.83
N VAL A 148 2.04 1.50 -12.21
CA VAL A 148 2.84 0.40 -11.66
C VAL A 148 2.68 -0.84 -12.54
N THR A 149 1.45 -1.22 -12.87
CA THR A 149 1.12 -2.47 -13.56
C THR A 149 1.08 -2.37 -15.07
N GLY A 150 0.90 -1.18 -15.64
CA GLY A 150 0.71 -1.00 -17.08
C GLY A 150 -0.73 -1.23 -17.56
N GLU A 151 -1.66 -1.53 -16.64
CA GLU A 151 -3.08 -1.65 -16.95
C GLU A 151 -3.64 -0.37 -17.57
N ALA A 152 -4.41 -0.52 -18.65
CA ALA A 152 -5.01 0.61 -19.35
C ALA A 152 -6.25 1.19 -18.65
N LYS A 153 -6.88 0.41 -17.76
CA LYS A 153 -8.13 0.78 -17.09
C LYS A 153 -7.94 0.70 -15.57
N PRO A 154 -8.53 1.63 -14.80
CA PRO A 154 -8.59 1.52 -13.36
C PRO A 154 -9.31 0.23 -12.92
N ARG A 155 -8.90 -0.30 -11.77
CA ARG A 155 -9.55 -1.44 -11.12
C ARG A 155 -10.76 -0.95 -10.33
N THR A 156 -11.90 -1.60 -10.54
CA THR A 156 -13.09 -1.44 -9.69
C THR A 156 -13.10 -2.55 -8.65
N LEU A 157 -13.13 -2.16 -7.38
CA LEU A 157 -13.20 -3.03 -6.22
C LEU A 157 -14.60 -2.92 -5.66
N GLY A 158 -15.39 -4.00 -5.72
CA GLY A 158 -16.71 -4.06 -5.11
C GLY A 158 -16.85 -5.33 -4.28
N SER A 159 -17.98 -5.47 -3.59
CA SER A 159 -18.38 -6.76 -3.01
C SER A 159 -18.41 -7.80 -4.13
N ARG A 160 -17.45 -8.73 -4.12
CA ARG A 160 -17.39 -9.80 -5.11
C ARG A 160 -18.45 -10.85 -4.80
N ASP A 161 -19.48 -10.92 -5.63
CA ASP A 161 -20.50 -11.99 -5.59
C ASP A 161 -19.96 -13.34 -6.10
N ASP A 162 -18.74 -13.37 -6.66
CA ASP A 162 -18.16 -14.53 -7.34
C ASP A 162 -17.54 -15.59 -6.41
N GLY A 163 -17.54 -15.35 -5.10
CA GLY A 163 -16.98 -16.27 -4.11
C GLY A 163 -15.45 -16.41 -4.18
N SER A 164 -14.76 -15.60 -5.00
CA SER A 164 -13.31 -15.49 -4.93
C SER A 164 -12.97 -14.71 -3.66
N ALA A 165 -12.46 -15.44 -2.68
CA ALA A 165 -12.19 -14.92 -1.36
C ALA A 165 -10.85 -14.15 -1.29
N GLU A 166 -10.08 -14.13 -2.40
CA GLU A 166 -8.75 -13.53 -2.42
C GLU A 166 -8.81 -12.01 -2.17
N PRO A 167 -8.09 -11.52 -1.15
CA PRO A 167 -8.03 -10.11 -0.80
C PRO A 167 -7.50 -9.28 -1.96
N VAL A 168 -8.21 -8.20 -2.31
CA VAL A 168 -7.78 -7.34 -3.40
C VAL A 168 -6.52 -6.58 -3.01
N ARG A 169 -5.47 -6.68 -3.84
CA ARG A 169 -4.20 -5.99 -3.65
C ARG A 169 -4.17 -4.62 -4.31
N LEU A 170 -3.53 -3.68 -3.63
CA LEU A 170 -3.16 -2.36 -4.13
C LEU A 170 -1.64 -2.21 -4.06
N TYR A 171 -1.08 -1.38 -4.93
CA TYR A 171 0.37 -1.24 -5.10
C TYR A 171 0.83 0.17 -4.81
N TYR A 172 2.01 0.30 -4.17
CA TYR A 172 2.66 1.59 -3.90
C TYR A 172 2.67 2.46 -5.17
N GLY A 173 2.16 3.69 -5.06
CA GLY A 173 2.11 4.65 -6.16
C GLY A 173 0.91 4.53 -7.10
N GLY A 174 -0.02 3.60 -6.82
CA GLY A 174 -1.37 3.68 -7.36
C GLY A 174 -2.13 4.90 -6.84
N ARG A 175 -3.31 5.18 -7.38
CA ARG A 175 -4.15 6.30 -6.99
C ARG A 175 -5.61 5.90 -6.82
N VAL A 176 -6.18 6.24 -5.67
CA VAL A 176 -7.61 6.05 -5.43
C VAL A 176 -8.37 7.13 -6.18
N LEU A 177 -9.24 6.71 -7.11
CA LEU A 177 -10.06 7.60 -7.91
C LEU A 177 -11.44 7.84 -7.26
N GLN A 178 -11.99 6.81 -6.63
CA GLN A 178 -13.33 6.85 -6.02
C GLN A 178 -13.42 5.88 -4.84
N GLY A 179 -14.30 6.21 -3.89
CA GLY A 179 -14.62 5.35 -2.75
C GLY A 179 -13.64 5.51 -1.60
N SER A 180 -13.75 4.60 -0.64
CA SER A 180 -12.85 4.50 0.50
C SER A 180 -12.70 3.05 0.94
N GLY A 181 -11.65 2.76 1.68
CA GLY A 181 -11.43 1.43 2.22
C GLY A 181 -10.34 1.40 3.29
N ILE A 182 -10.29 0.28 4.00
CA ILE A 182 -9.30 -0.05 5.01
C ILE A 182 -8.46 -1.21 4.48
N ALA A 183 -7.14 -1.11 4.60
CA ALA A 183 -6.18 -2.07 4.08
C ALA A 183 -5.08 -2.38 5.09
N ILE A 184 -4.46 -3.55 4.95
CA ILE A 184 -3.22 -3.92 5.67
C ILE A 184 -2.02 -3.77 4.75
N VAL A 185 -0.95 -3.16 5.26
CA VAL A 185 0.33 -3.04 4.55
C VAL A 185 1.02 -4.41 4.48
N THR A 186 1.31 -4.88 3.27
CA THR A 186 1.92 -6.19 3.00
C THR A 186 3.41 -6.05 2.64
N ALA A 187 3.79 -5.02 1.90
CA ALA A 187 5.19 -4.73 1.60
C ALA A 187 5.51 -3.23 1.55
N VAL A 188 6.74 -2.89 1.91
CA VAL A 188 7.23 -1.51 2.02
C VAL A 188 8.58 -1.34 1.30
N GLY A 189 8.86 -0.11 0.88
CA GLY A 189 10.17 0.30 0.37
C GLY A 189 10.62 -0.51 -0.86
N PRO A 190 11.90 -0.94 -0.91
CA PRO A 190 12.44 -1.72 -2.03
C PRO A 190 11.69 -3.03 -2.31
N MET A 191 10.97 -3.53 -1.32
CA MET A 191 10.24 -4.78 -1.41
C MET A 191 8.85 -4.63 -1.99
N THR A 192 8.36 -3.42 -2.31
CA THR A 192 7.10 -3.21 -3.03
C THR A 192 7.18 -3.71 -4.48
N ALA A 193 6.03 -3.94 -5.13
CA ALA A 193 5.97 -4.29 -6.55
C ALA A 193 6.70 -3.26 -7.42
N LEU A 194 6.49 -1.96 -7.12
CA LEU A 194 7.23 -0.88 -7.78
C LEU A 194 8.74 -1.00 -7.55
N GLY A 195 9.17 -1.25 -6.32
CA GLY A 195 10.60 -1.40 -5.98
C GLY A 195 11.27 -2.57 -6.71
N LEU A 196 10.60 -3.71 -6.77
CA LEU A 196 11.07 -4.89 -7.51
C LEU A 196 11.15 -4.61 -9.02
N MET A 197 10.11 -3.98 -9.58
CA MET A 197 10.08 -3.62 -11.00
C MET A 197 11.16 -2.61 -11.39
N ILE A 198 11.47 -1.65 -10.50
CA ILE A 198 12.58 -0.70 -10.70
C ILE A 198 13.92 -1.43 -10.64
N ARG A 199 14.14 -2.27 -9.62
CA ARG A 199 15.37 -3.06 -9.46
C ARG A 199 15.65 -3.91 -10.70
N ASP A 200 14.63 -4.53 -11.24
CA ASP A 200 14.73 -5.44 -12.39
C ASP A 200 14.78 -4.69 -13.73
N GLY A 201 14.73 -3.35 -13.72
CA GLY A 201 14.83 -2.51 -14.92
C GLY A 201 13.59 -2.57 -15.82
N ARG A 202 12.44 -2.97 -15.26
CA ARG A 202 11.17 -3.19 -15.97
C ARG A 202 10.16 -2.07 -15.78
N TRP A 203 10.44 -1.12 -14.89
CA TRP A 203 9.62 0.08 -14.68
C TRP A 203 10.19 1.30 -15.43
N PRO A 204 9.37 2.13 -16.10
CA PRO A 204 7.91 2.02 -16.26
C PRO A 204 7.49 0.84 -17.16
N PRO A 205 6.33 0.21 -16.89
CA PRO A 205 5.85 -0.91 -17.68
C PRO A 205 5.54 -0.48 -19.13
N LYS A 206 5.85 -1.36 -20.09
CA LYS A 206 5.60 -1.15 -21.52
C LYS A 206 4.36 -1.92 -22.02
N GLU A 207 3.90 -2.85 -21.22
CA GLU A 207 2.78 -3.75 -21.45
C GLU A 207 2.05 -3.95 -20.13
N ASP A 208 0.90 -4.61 -20.18
CA ASP A 208 0.11 -4.95 -19.00
C ASP A 208 0.78 -6.13 -18.27
N LEU A 209 1.20 -5.89 -17.04
CA LEU A 209 1.90 -6.85 -16.16
C LEU A 209 1.08 -7.15 -14.90
N SER A 210 -0.23 -6.87 -14.91
CA SER A 210 -1.14 -7.07 -13.77
C SER A 210 -1.09 -8.49 -13.21
N ASP A 211 -1.28 -9.51 -14.04
CA ASP A 211 -1.27 -10.93 -13.60
C ASP A 211 0.04 -11.32 -12.91
N GLU A 212 1.17 -10.84 -13.43
CA GLU A 212 2.48 -11.14 -12.87
C GLU A 212 2.68 -10.45 -11.52
N ILE A 213 2.34 -9.16 -11.44
CA ILE A 213 2.47 -8.36 -10.22
C ILE A 213 1.52 -8.86 -9.12
N ASP A 214 0.29 -9.25 -9.49
CA ASP A 214 -0.66 -9.88 -8.58
C ASP A 214 -0.11 -11.21 -8.03
N GLY A 215 0.59 -12.00 -8.86
CA GLY A 215 1.30 -13.20 -8.43
C GLY A 215 2.46 -12.94 -7.46
N MET A 216 3.25 -11.85 -7.65
CA MET A 216 4.35 -11.49 -6.75
C MET A 216 3.90 -11.17 -5.32
N GLY A 217 2.64 -10.77 -5.14
CA GLY A 217 2.07 -10.48 -3.82
C GLY A 217 1.92 -11.73 -2.93
N ASN A 218 1.87 -12.93 -3.52
CA ASN A 218 1.60 -14.18 -2.79
C ASN A 218 2.88 -14.86 -2.25
N ASP A 219 4.06 -14.51 -2.76
CA ASP A 219 5.32 -15.23 -2.48
C ASP A 219 6.29 -14.41 -1.61
N ASP A 220 5.96 -14.20 -0.34
CA ASP A 220 6.82 -13.50 0.63
C ASP A 220 8.20 -14.17 0.80
N GLU A 221 8.28 -15.50 0.66
CA GLU A 221 9.51 -16.28 0.78
C GLU A 221 10.46 -16.02 -0.42
N ALA A 222 9.89 -15.85 -1.63
CA ALA A 222 10.64 -15.44 -2.81
C ALA A 222 11.15 -13.99 -2.67
N ARG A 223 10.32 -13.08 -2.12
CA ARG A 223 10.70 -11.70 -1.82
C ARG A 223 11.88 -11.64 -0.83
N ALA A 224 11.88 -12.44 0.23
CA ALA A 224 12.96 -12.48 1.22
C ALA A 224 14.29 -13.00 0.63
N SER A 225 14.25 -14.06 -0.18
CA SER A 225 15.45 -14.65 -0.81
C SER A 225 16.18 -13.71 -1.79
N LEU A 226 15.47 -12.70 -2.33
CA LEU A 226 16.03 -11.71 -3.25
C LEU A 226 16.89 -10.65 -2.55
N ILE A 227 16.84 -10.54 -1.22
CA ILE A 227 17.64 -9.59 -0.44
C ILE A 227 19.05 -10.17 -0.17
N ASP A 228 19.15 -11.45 0.14
CA ASP A 228 20.42 -12.13 0.47
C ASP A 228 21.37 -12.27 -0.73
N GLY A 229 20.87 -12.12 -1.96
CA GLY A 229 21.69 -12.13 -3.18
C GLY A 229 22.40 -10.81 -3.49
N ALA A 230 22.19 -9.76 -2.69
CA ALA A 230 22.69 -8.40 -2.93
C ALA A 230 23.78 -7.93 -1.94
N ALA A 231 24.35 -8.83 -1.15
CA ALA A 231 25.49 -8.56 -0.26
C ALA A 231 26.85 -8.81 -0.95
#